data_AF-A0A851IF08-F1
#
_entry.id   AF-A0A851IF08-F1
#
_cell.length_a   1.000
_cell.length_b   1.000
_cell.length_c   1.000
_cell.angle_alpha   90.00
_cell.angle_beta   90.00
_cell.angle_gamma   90.00
#
_symmetry.space_group_name_H-M   'P 1'
#
loop_
_entity.id
_entity.type
_entity.pdbx_description
1 polymer ?
#
loop_
_entity_poly.entity_id
_entity_poly.type
_entity_poly.pdbx_seq_one_letter_code
_entity_poly.pdbx_strand_id
1 'polypeptide(L)'
;MAEQMASYKCPACMGPLRFDGASGKLQCDYCGSSYTNEEVEQLYADALKKAETAGLMEEQRAAEREQERKALKAQGLDTGAPEEWEDADGNMRAYNCPSCGAELITDATTIATSCPYCGNPTMLPKNFGGVLKPDCLIPFKLEKQDAENALREFYKGKRLLPNSFVSGNRISEVQGVYAPFWFFDGTADARGEFEATREKVFRRGDMEVTETSYYHVKRRGSIAYRMVPADASEKMPDAFMDAIEPFQYQELKPFSTAYLPGFLANKYDVPAETCRERARGRIENTAINAIERDISGYDTVRRQSRNVSIQESRVQYGLLPVYMLSTRWEGQNYLFAMNGQTGRLVGNLPVDKQKYRMYFGGIMAAFTLLLGTVAMLCLDWGTGSALMQLVKPYGIGLLLGLIAAAIACGSMKRSMQTAVAKHEAAQYVEPGSVQITERSDQFLRTTRTERRINKAKS
;
A
#
# COMPACT_ATOMS: atom_id res chain seq x y z
N MET A 1 -9.77 -35.35 14.93
CA MET A 1 -9.35 -35.09 16.32
C MET A 1 -8.76 -33.70 16.38
N ALA A 2 -9.29 -32.81 17.23
CA ALA A 2 -8.82 -31.43 17.31
C ALA A 2 -7.37 -31.34 17.82
N GLU A 3 -6.61 -30.47 17.18
CA GLU A 3 -5.16 -30.39 17.37
C GLU A 3 -4.80 -29.47 18.56
N GLN A 4 -3.62 -29.71 19.15
CA GLN A 4 -3.15 -28.94 20.31
C GLN A 4 -2.49 -27.62 19.88
N MET A 5 -2.95 -26.53 20.46
CA MET A 5 -2.36 -25.20 20.27
C MET A 5 -1.30 -24.90 21.34
N ALA A 6 -0.39 -23.96 21.06
CA ALA A 6 0.62 -23.51 22.02
C ALA A 6 0.34 -22.06 22.45
N SER A 7 0.47 -21.77 23.74
CA SER A 7 0.36 -20.42 24.30
C SER A 7 1.46 -20.19 25.33
N TYR A 8 2.10 -19.02 25.30
CA TYR A 8 3.07 -18.65 26.34
C TYR A 8 2.35 -18.30 27.64
N LYS A 9 2.67 -19.04 28.69
CA LYS A 9 2.14 -18.83 30.05
C LYS A 9 3.19 -18.13 30.91
N CYS A 10 2.73 -17.19 31.72
CA CYS A 10 3.54 -16.45 32.68
C CYS A 10 4.13 -17.40 33.73
N PRO A 11 5.46 -17.43 33.94
CA PRO A 11 6.08 -18.22 34.99
C PRO A 11 5.60 -17.88 36.41
N ALA A 12 5.21 -16.64 36.66
CA ALA A 12 4.81 -16.18 38.00
C ALA A 12 3.37 -16.57 38.39
N CYS A 13 2.43 -16.54 37.44
CA CYS A 13 1.00 -16.70 37.75
C CYS A 13 0.23 -17.59 36.78
N MET A 14 0.92 -18.21 35.81
CA MET A 14 0.35 -19.03 34.74
C MET A 14 -0.66 -18.34 33.79
N GLY A 15 -0.89 -17.03 33.96
CA GLY A 15 -1.72 -16.25 33.05
C GLY A 15 -1.09 -16.12 31.66
N PRO A 16 -1.88 -15.87 30.60
CA PRO A 16 -1.35 -15.62 29.26
C PRO A 16 -0.39 -14.43 29.24
N LEU A 17 0.61 -14.54 28.37
CA LEU A 17 1.48 -13.44 27.99
C LEU A 17 1.02 -12.83 26.66
N ARG A 18 1.05 -11.50 26.56
CA ARG A 18 0.87 -10.76 25.31
C ARG A 18 2.16 -10.01 24.96
N PHE A 19 2.45 -9.86 23.67
CA PHE A 19 3.52 -8.98 23.24
C PHE A 19 3.06 -7.52 23.36
N ASP A 20 3.88 -6.69 23.98
CA ASP A 20 3.64 -5.29 24.18
C ASP A 20 4.60 -4.48 23.30
N GLY A 21 4.05 -3.80 22.29
CA GLY A 21 4.85 -3.11 21.27
C GLY A 21 5.64 -1.91 21.79
N ALA A 22 5.12 -1.23 22.82
CA ALA A 22 5.76 -0.07 23.41
C ALA A 22 7.01 -0.46 24.22
N SER A 23 6.92 -1.52 25.02
CA SER A 23 8.06 -2.03 25.82
C SER A 23 8.96 -3.00 25.04
N GLY A 24 8.47 -3.61 23.96
CA GLY A 24 9.16 -4.64 23.20
C GLY A 24 9.30 -5.96 23.96
N LYS A 25 8.42 -6.21 24.95
CA LYS A 25 8.47 -7.34 25.88
C LYS A 25 7.14 -8.08 25.91
N LEU A 26 7.15 -9.31 26.44
CA LEU A 26 5.92 -10.02 26.79
C LEU A 26 5.44 -9.59 28.17
N GLN A 27 4.21 -9.08 28.25
CA GLN A 27 3.57 -8.63 29.48
C GLN A 27 2.45 -9.58 29.90
N CYS A 28 2.35 -9.83 31.21
CA CYS A 28 1.22 -10.52 31.81
C CYS A 28 0.20 -9.52 32.37
N ASP A 29 -1.02 -9.50 31.84
CA ASP A 29 -2.08 -8.59 32.30
C ASP A 29 -2.63 -8.94 33.69
N TYR A 30 -2.36 -10.15 34.19
CA TYR A 30 -2.87 -10.64 35.48
C TYR A 30 -2.00 -10.24 36.67
N CYS A 31 -0.67 -10.38 36.55
CA CYS A 31 0.27 -10.10 37.63
C CYS A 31 1.22 -8.93 37.34
N GLY A 32 1.19 -8.35 36.14
CA GLY A 32 2.03 -7.23 35.73
C GLY A 32 3.49 -7.57 35.45
N SER A 33 3.89 -8.85 35.55
CA SER A 33 5.26 -9.28 35.21
C SER A 33 5.54 -9.07 33.71
N SER A 34 6.80 -8.75 33.39
CA SER A 34 7.27 -8.60 32.01
C SER A 34 8.51 -9.43 31.76
N TYR A 35 8.63 -9.99 30.56
CA TYR A 35 9.71 -10.87 30.15
C TYR A 35 10.22 -10.45 28.78
N THR A 36 11.52 -10.51 28.56
CA THR A 36 12.13 -10.35 27.24
C THR A 36 11.77 -11.52 26.33
N ASN A 37 11.90 -11.33 25.02
CA ASN A 37 11.64 -12.39 24.06
C ASN A 37 12.60 -13.56 24.25
N GLU A 38 13.88 -13.26 24.52
CA GLU A 38 14.92 -14.24 24.75
C GLU A 38 14.64 -15.10 26.00
N GLU A 39 14.14 -14.50 27.09
CA GLU A 39 13.74 -15.23 28.29
C GLU A 39 12.59 -16.20 28.01
N VAL A 40 11.56 -15.74 27.30
CA VAL A 40 10.41 -16.59 26.95
C VAL A 40 10.81 -17.71 25.99
N GLU A 41 11.64 -17.43 24.99
CA GLU A 41 12.15 -18.45 24.07
C GLU A 41 12.94 -19.53 24.79
N GLN A 42 13.81 -19.16 25.74
CA GLN A 42 14.55 -20.13 26.54
C GLN A 42 13.62 -21.02 27.37
N LEU A 43 12.58 -20.44 27.97
CA LEU A 43 11.59 -21.18 28.76
C LEU A 43 10.78 -22.17 27.93
N TYR A 44 10.52 -21.86 26.65
CA TYR A 44 9.65 -22.65 25.77
C TYR A 44 10.39 -23.34 24.62
N ALA A 45 11.73 -23.35 24.63
CA ALA A 45 12.56 -23.85 23.53
C ALA A 45 12.21 -25.28 23.10
N ASP A 46 12.02 -26.19 24.06
CA ASP A 46 11.70 -27.59 23.77
C ASP A 46 10.30 -27.76 23.16
N ALA A 47 9.32 -26.95 23.60
CA ALA A 47 7.98 -26.96 23.05
C ALA A 47 7.97 -26.42 21.61
N LEU A 48 8.74 -25.35 21.34
CA LEU A 48 8.90 -24.76 20.01
C LEU A 48 9.60 -25.73 19.04
N LYS A 49 10.67 -26.41 19.47
CA LYS A 49 11.35 -27.41 18.63
C LYS A 49 10.46 -28.59 18.27
N LYS A 50 9.65 -29.07 19.21
CA LYS A 50 8.68 -30.15 18.96
C LYS A 50 7.61 -29.69 17.97
N ALA A 51 7.10 -28.48 18.12
CA ALA A 51 6.15 -27.86 17.21
C ALA A 51 6.71 -27.73 15.78
N GLU A 52 7.92 -27.20 15.63
CA GLU A 52 8.58 -27.02 14.33
C GLU A 52 8.81 -28.36 13.61
N THR A 53 9.32 -29.36 14.32
CA THR A 53 9.52 -30.71 13.76
C THR A 53 8.19 -31.34 13.31
N ALA A 54 7.11 -31.17 14.10
CA ALA A 54 5.80 -31.67 13.74
C ALA A 54 5.22 -30.97 12.50
N GLY A 55 5.43 -29.65 12.36
CA GLY A 55 5.04 -28.89 11.18
C GLY A 55 5.76 -29.36 9.92
N LEU A 56 7.08 -29.56 10.00
CA LEU A 56 7.90 -30.06 8.89
C LEU A 56 7.42 -31.45 8.40
N MET A 57 7.13 -32.36 9.32
CA MET A 57 6.63 -33.70 8.97
C MET A 57 5.26 -33.65 8.28
N GLU A 58 4.38 -32.75 8.70
CA GLU A 58 3.05 -32.61 8.08
C GLU A 58 3.15 -32.00 6.68
N GLU A 59 4.05 -31.03 6.48
CA GLU A 59 4.29 -30.43 5.16
C GLU A 59 4.86 -31.46 4.18
N GLN A 60 5.81 -32.30 4.62
CA GLN A 60 6.32 -33.40 3.82
C GLN A 60 5.20 -34.35 3.40
N ARG A 61 4.34 -34.76 4.33
CA ARG A 61 3.17 -35.61 4.03
C ARG A 61 2.19 -34.94 3.08
N ALA A 62 1.96 -33.63 3.22
CA ALA A 62 1.08 -32.88 2.32
C ALA A 62 1.66 -32.80 0.90
N ALA A 63 2.97 -32.57 0.77
CA ALA A 63 3.65 -32.55 -0.52
C ALA A 63 3.63 -33.93 -1.21
N GLU A 64 3.86 -35.00 -0.44
CA GLU A 64 3.73 -36.39 -0.92
C GLU A 64 2.31 -36.69 -1.41
N ARG A 65 1.28 -36.35 -0.62
CA ARG A 65 -0.13 -36.50 -1.02
C ARG A 65 -0.46 -35.72 -2.29
N GLU A 66 0.06 -34.50 -2.44
CA GLU A 66 -0.18 -33.71 -3.65
C GLU A 66 0.53 -34.30 -4.88
N GLN A 67 1.76 -34.78 -4.72
CA GLN A 67 2.49 -35.46 -5.80
C GLN A 67 1.78 -36.75 -6.22
N GLU A 68 1.31 -37.54 -5.26
CA GLU A 68 0.53 -38.75 -5.52
C GLU A 68 -0.78 -38.43 -6.25
N ARG A 69 -1.51 -37.41 -5.79
CA ARG A 69 -2.73 -36.93 -6.47
C ARG A 69 -2.45 -36.47 -7.91
N LYS A 70 -1.36 -35.72 -8.14
CA LYS A 70 -0.94 -35.30 -9.48
C LYS A 70 -0.57 -36.50 -10.36
N ALA A 71 0.10 -37.50 -9.79
CA ALA A 71 0.48 -38.73 -10.49
C ALA A 71 -0.74 -39.59 -10.87
N LEU A 72 -1.70 -39.78 -9.96
CA LEU A 72 -2.96 -40.49 -10.23
C LEU A 72 -3.79 -39.78 -11.30
N LYS A 73 -3.90 -38.44 -11.21
CA LYS A 73 -4.59 -37.63 -12.21
C LYS A 73 -3.93 -37.69 -13.59
N ALA A 74 -2.59 -37.72 -13.65
CA ALA A 74 -1.86 -37.89 -14.90
C ALA A 74 -2.04 -39.28 -15.53
N GLN A 75 -2.36 -40.30 -14.72
CA GLN A 75 -2.65 -41.66 -15.17
C GLN A 75 -4.12 -41.88 -15.54
N GLY A 76 -4.97 -40.84 -15.47
CA GLY A 76 -6.39 -40.93 -15.81
C GLY A 76 -7.23 -41.71 -14.77
N LEU A 77 -6.66 -42.04 -13.61
CA LEU A 77 -7.41 -42.57 -12.48
C LEU A 77 -7.95 -41.39 -11.66
N ASP A 78 -9.24 -41.11 -11.81
CA ASP A 78 -9.99 -40.30 -10.85
C ASP A 78 -10.38 -41.21 -9.68
N THR A 79 -9.58 -41.21 -8.61
CA THR A 79 -9.72 -42.18 -7.52
C THR A 79 -10.97 -42.00 -6.66
N GLY A 80 -11.84 -41.01 -6.95
CA GLY A 80 -13.19 -40.93 -6.37
C GLY A 80 -13.25 -41.25 -4.88
N ALA A 81 -12.22 -40.83 -4.11
CA ALA A 81 -12.23 -41.01 -2.68
C ALA A 81 -13.49 -40.30 -2.16
N PRO A 82 -14.30 -40.93 -1.29
CA PRO A 82 -15.53 -40.32 -0.84
C PRO A 82 -15.21 -38.93 -0.28
N GLU A 83 -15.94 -37.91 -0.74
CA GLU A 83 -16.00 -36.61 -0.11
C GLU A 83 -16.48 -36.81 1.34
N GLU A 84 -15.53 -37.06 2.24
CA GLU A 84 -15.77 -37.18 3.68
C GLU A 84 -16.04 -35.78 4.25
N TRP A 85 -17.07 -35.09 3.73
CA TRP A 85 -17.32 -33.67 4.01
C TRP A 85 -16.02 -32.87 4.08
N GLU A 86 -15.08 -33.16 3.17
CA GLU A 86 -13.90 -32.33 3.00
C GLU A 86 -14.45 -31.01 2.48
N ASP A 87 -14.53 -30.03 3.39
CA ASP A 87 -14.82 -28.63 3.11
C ASP A 87 -14.19 -28.31 1.77
N ALA A 88 -14.97 -27.77 0.82
CA ALA A 88 -14.65 -27.72 -0.62
C ALA A 88 -13.30 -27.08 -1.02
N ASP A 89 -12.45 -26.69 -0.07
CA ASP A 89 -11.10 -26.15 -0.23
C ASP A 89 -10.04 -26.70 0.76
N GLY A 90 -10.36 -27.64 1.68
CA GLY A 90 -9.42 -28.14 2.70
C GLY A 90 -8.83 -27.04 3.61
N ASN A 91 -9.51 -25.90 3.69
CA ASN A 91 -8.94 -24.63 4.15
C ASN A 91 -9.33 -24.26 5.59
N MET A 92 -10.08 -25.11 6.30
CA MET A 92 -10.42 -24.91 7.70
C MET A 92 -9.82 -26.01 8.57
N ARG A 93 -9.40 -25.64 9.78
CA ARG A 93 -8.80 -26.54 10.77
C ARG A 93 -9.37 -26.27 12.15
N ALA A 94 -9.73 -27.34 12.85
CA ALA A 94 -10.23 -27.31 14.21
C ALA A 94 -9.11 -27.53 15.24
N TYR A 95 -9.07 -26.67 16.25
CA TYR A 95 -8.05 -26.67 17.30
C TYR A 95 -8.66 -26.50 18.69
N ASN A 96 -8.05 -27.07 19.72
CA ASN A 96 -8.53 -26.90 21.10
C ASN A 96 -7.78 -25.80 21.85
N CYS A 97 -8.53 -24.85 22.42
CA CYS A 97 -7.97 -23.81 23.26
C CYS A 97 -7.35 -24.41 24.54
N PRO A 98 -6.05 -24.18 24.83
CA PRO A 98 -5.37 -24.74 26.00
C PRO A 98 -5.79 -24.10 27.32
N SER A 99 -6.56 -23.00 27.27
CA SER A 99 -7.02 -22.28 28.46
C SER A 99 -8.45 -22.64 28.86
N CYS A 100 -9.40 -22.65 27.92
CA CYS A 100 -10.82 -22.90 28.22
C CYS A 100 -11.38 -24.20 27.62
N GLY A 101 -10.61 -24.92 26.80
CA GLY A 101 -11.05 -26.15 26.15
C GLY A 101 -12.01 -25.97 24.98
N ALA A 102 -12.33 -24.72 24.58
CA ALA A 102 -13.17 -24.48 23.41
C ALA A 102 -12.50 -24.94 22.12
N GLU A 103 -13.28 -25.55 21.23
CA GLU A 103 -12.85 -25.88 19.87
C GLU A 103 -12.96 -24.64 18.98
N LEU A 104 -11.87 -24.34 18.28
CA LEU A 104 -11.64 -23.16 17.45
C LEU A 104 -11.49 -23.62 16.01
N ILE A 105 -12.37 -23.15 15.14
CA ILE A 105 -12.23 -23.37 13.70
C ILE A 105 -11.49 -22.15 13.13
N THR A 106 -10.37 -22.40 12.47
CA THR A 106 -9.52 -21.35 11.87
C THR A 106 -9.13 -21.74 10.45
N ASP A 107 -8.65 -20.78 9.68
CA ASP A 107 -8.16 -21.04 8.33
C ASP A 107 -6.82 -21.83 8.38
N ALA A 108 -6.54 -22.64 7.36
CA ALA A 108 -5.30 -23.41 7.26
C ALA A 108 -4.05 -22.52 7.18
N THR A 109 -4.21 -21.24 6.87
CA THR A 109 -3.16 -20.22 6.87
C THR A 109 -2.90 -19.58 8.23
N THR A 110 -3.78 -19.74 9.22
CA THR A 110 -3.64 -19.06 10.52
C THR A 110 -2.46 -19.61 11.32
N ILE A 111 -1.55 -18.74 11.77
CA ILE A 111 -0.37 -19.05 12.57
C ILE A 111 -0.57 -18.59 14.02
N ALA A 112 -1.24 -17.44 14.22
CA ALA A 112 -1.56 -16.90 15.54
C ALA A 112 -2.95 -16.30 15.55
N THR A 113 -3.68 -16.53 16.64
CA THR A 113 -5.02 -15.99 16.86
C THR A 113 -5.31 -15.82 18.35
N SER A 114 -6.47 -15.26 18.70
CA SER A 114 -6.99 -15.26 20.06
C SER A 114 -8.26 -16.11 20.15
N CYS A 115 -8.45 -16.79 21.28
CA CYS A 115 -9.69 -17.52 21.50
C CYS A 115 -10.86 -16.53 21.67
N PRO A 116 -11.94 -16.59 20.87
CA PRO A 116 -13.05 -15.66 20.97
C PRO A 116 -13.87 -15.88 22.25
N TYR A 117 -13.70 -17.01 22.93
CA TYR A 117 -14.41 -17.35 24.16
C TYR A 117 -13.73 -16.82 25.44
N CYS A 118 -12.40 -16.90 25.52
CA CYS A 118 -11.66 -16.53 26.74
C CYS A 118 -10.56 -15.49 26.51
N GLY A 119 -10.34 -15.05 25.27
CA GLY A 119 -9.32 -14.06 24.91
C GLY A 119 -7.89 -14.59 24.91
N ASN A 120 -7.64 -15.87 25.23
CA ASN A 120 -6.29 -16.43 25.32
C ASN A 120 -5.54 -16.32 23.98
N PRO A 121 -4.40 -15.59 23.92
CA PRO A 121 -3.52 -15.58 22.76
C PRO A 121 -2.98 -16.98 22.51
N THR A 122 -3.15 -17.46 21.29
CA THR A 122 -2.91 -18.84 20.95
C THR A 122 -2.22 -18.95 19.60
N MET A 123 -1.10 -19.67 19.58
CA MET A 123 -0.32 -19.94 18.37
C MET A 123 -0.63 -21.36 17.89
N LEU A 124 -0.56 -21.55 16.57
CA LEU A 124 -0.87 -22.79 15.87
C LEU A 124 0.43 -23.49 15.43
N PRO A 125 1.12 -24.22 16.34
CA PRO A 125 2.46 -24.77 16.14
C PRO A 125 2.64 -25.61 14.86
N LYS A 126 1.59 -26.32 14.42
CA LYS A 126 1.62 -27.12 13.18
C LYS A 126 1.73 -26.31 11.89
N ASN A 127 1.49 -25.00 11.95
CA ASN A 127 1.66 -24.09 10.80
C ASN A 127 3.02 -23.38 10.77
N PHE A 128 3.98 -23.77 11.63
CA PHE A 128 5.34 -23.21 11.68
C PHE A 128 6.41 -24.08 10.99
N GLY A 129 6.03 -24.97 10.08
CA GLY A 129 6.94 -25.87 9.37
C GLY A 129 7.45 -25.32 8.02
N GLY A 130 8.71 -25.69 7.70
CA GLY A 130 9.32 -25.66 6.37
C GLY A 130 9.24 -24.33 5.62
N VAL A 131 8.79 -24.37 4.36
CA VAL A 131 8.87 -23.22 3.42
C VAL A 131 7.93 -22.08 3.84
N LEU A 132 7.02 -22.36 4.78
CA LEU A 132 5.97 -21.45 5.25
C LEU A 132 6.38 -20.65 6.51
N LYS A 133 7.58 -20.89 7.05
CA LYS A 133 8.10 -20.14 8.20
C LYS A 133 8.68 -18.79 7.73
N PRO A 134 8.26 -17.65 8.30
CA PRO A 134 8.85 -16.35 7.97
C PRO A 134 10.33 -16.30 8.34
N ASP A 135 11.14 -15.62 7.52
CA ASP A 135 12.55 -15.36 7.82
C ASP A 135 12.70 -14.25 8.87
N CYS A 136 11.82 -13.26 8.79
CA CYS A 136 11.89 -12.05 9.58
C CYS A 136 10.50 -11.47 9.89
N LEU A 137 10.46 -10.56 10.85
CA LEU A 137 9.29 -9.72 11.08
C LEU A 137 9.72 -8.34 11.56
N ILE A 138 8.79 -7.41 11.46
CA ILE A 138 8.91 -6.11 12.11
C ILE A 138 7.96 -6.11 13.32
N PRO A 139 8.43 -5.91 14.56
CA PRO A 139 7.55 -5.91 15.73
C PRO A 139 6.54 -4.76 15.69
N PHE A 140 5.34 -4.98 16.24
CA PHE A 140 4.43 -3.88 16.57
C PHE A 140 5.13 -2.91 17.53
N LYS A 141 4.88 -1.60 17.33
CA LYS A 141 5.39 -0.54 18.20
C LYS A 141 4.25 0.27 18.81
N LEU A 142 3.22 0.52 18.01
CA LEU A 142 2.00 1.19 18.42
C LEU A 142 1.01 0.18 19.00
N GLU A 143 0.14 0.68 19.88
CA GLU A 143 -0.91 -0.11 20.53
C GLU A 143 -2.26 0.05 19.82
N LYS A 144 -3.24 -0.76 20.23
CA LYS A 144 -4.61 -0.73 19.69
C LYS A 144 -5.26 0.65 19.86
N GLN A 145 -5.02 1.31 21.00
CA GLN A 145 -5.52 2.65 21.30
C GLN A 145 -4.96 3.70 20.34
N ASP A 146 -3.72 3.55 19.89
CA ASP A 146 -3.12 4.46 18.91
C ASP A 146 -3.82 4.36 17.55
N ALA A 147 -4.24 3.16 17.15
CA ALA A 147 -5.02 2.96 15.93
C ALA A 147 -6.40 3.65 15.99
N GLU A 148 -7.07 3.55 17.14
CA GLU A 148 -8.34 4.26 17.36
C GLU A 148 -8.16 5.78 17.32
N ASN A 149 -7.08 6.29 17.94
CA ASN A 149 -6.74 7.70 17.94
C ASN A 149 -6.38 8.20 16.53
N ALA A 150 -5.58 7.44 15.78
CA ALA A 150 -5.24 7.73 14.40
C ALA A 150 -6.48 7.78 13.51
N LEU A 151 -7.48 6.92 13.74
CA LEU A 151 -8.74 6.95 13.01
C LEU A 151 -9.55 8.21 13.32
N ARG A 152 -9.63 8.61 14.59
CA ARG A 152 -10.29 9.86 15.00
C ARG A 152 -9.60 11.07 14.37
N GLU A 153 -8.28 11.08 14.33
CA GLU A 153 -7.49 12.14 13.69
C GLU A 153 -7.69 12.14 12.17
N PHE A 154 -7.76 10.97 11.54
CA PHE A 154 -7.98 10.82 10.11
C PHE A 154 -9.30 11.43 9.62
N TYR A 155 -10.32 11.49 10.49
CA TYR A 155 -11.59 12.14 10.19
C TYR A 155 -11.53 13.66 10.26
N LYS A 156 -10.57 14.25 10.98
CA LYS A 156 -10.45 15.70 11.12
C LYS A 156 -10.08 16.34 9.78
N GLY A 157 -10.65 17.52 9.53
CA GLY A 157 -10.43 18.27 8.28
C GLY A 157 -11.15 17.73 7.03
N LYS A 158 -11.83 16.56 7.11
CA LYS A 158 -12.58 15.98 5.99
C LYS A 158 -13.92 16.68 5.78
N ARG A 159 -13.90 17.83 5.09
CA ARG A 159 -15.08 18.68 4.83
C ARG A 159 -16.26 17.95 4.15
N LEU A 160 -15.97 16.94 3.35
CA LEU A 160 -16.97 16.16 2.61
C LEU A 160 -17.48 14.92 3.37
N LEU A 161 -16.97 14.64 4.56
CA LEU A 161 -17.38 13.47 5.35
C LEU A 161 -18.78 13.70 5.94
N PRO A 162 -19.74 12.77 5.78
CA PRO A 162 -21.04 12.86 6.45
C PRO A 162 -20.88 12.87 7.97
N ASN A 163 -21.60 13.76 8.68
CA ASN A 163 -21.52 13.80 10.15
C ASN A 163 -22.06 12.50 10.77
N SER A 164 -23.08 11.90 10.14
CA SER A 164 -23.65 10.60 10.53
C SER A 164 -22.66 9.45 10.40
N PHE A 165 -21.65 9.56 9.53
CA PHE A 165 -20.56 8.58 9.46
C PHE A 165 -19.71 8.64 10.73
N VAL A 166 -19.32 9.84 11.16
CA VAL A 166 -18.48 10.02 12.36
C VAL A 166 -19.22 9.64 13.64
N SER A 167 -20.48 10.08 13.79
CA SER A 167 -21.27 9.80 14.99
C SER A 167 -21.79 8.37 15.06
N GLY A 168 -22.04 7.75 13.88
CA GLY A 168 -22.52 6.39 13.77
C GLY A 168 -21.41 5.34 13.75
N ASN A 169 -20.16 5.75 13.50
CA ASN A 169 -19.04 4.83 13.50
C ASN A 169 -18.68 4.40 14.92
N ARG A 170 -19.30 3.32 15.37
CA ARG A 170 -18.73 2.49 16.43
C ARG A 170 -17.65 1.66 15.76
N ILE A 171 -16.38 1.96 16.07
CA ILE A 171 -15.25 1.11 15.70
C ILE A 171 -15.62 -0.30 16.18
N SER A 172 -15.97 -1.16 15.23
CA SER A 172 -16.59 -2.45 15.55
C SER A 172 -15.52 -3.38 16.09
N GLU A 173 -14.33 -3.32 15.48
CA GLU A 173 -13.18 -4.09 15.90
C GLU A 173 -11.90 -3.43 15.36
N VAL A 174 -10.89 -3.27 16.22
CA VAL A 174 -9.51 -3.00 15.81
C VAL A 174 -8.74 -4.29 16.00
N GLN A 175 -8.20 -4.83 14.92
CA GLN A 175 -7.42 -6.06 14.93
C GLN A 175 -5.98 -5.74 14.54
N GLY A 176 -5.03 -6.13 15.39
CA GLY A 176 -3.61 -6.12 15.04
C GLY A 176 -3.27 -7.42 14.31
N VAL A 177 -2.73 -7.29 13.10
CA VAL A 177 -2.41 -8.40 12.20
C VAL A 177 -0.96 -8.30 11.76
N TYR A 178 -0.23 -9.40 11.89
CA TYR A 178 1.02 -9.62 11.17
C TYR A 178 0.70 -10.07 9.75
N ALA A 179 0.81 -9.14 8.82
CA ALA A 179 0.53 -9.35 7.40
C ALA A 179 1.74 -10.00 6.70
N PRO A 180 1.55 -11.05 5.88
CA PRO A 180 2.64 -11.69 5.15
C PRO A 180 3.08 -10.86 3.93
N PHE A 181 4.39 -10.70 3.76
CA PHE A 181 5.01 -9.97 2.64
C PHE A 181 6.21 -10.72 2.08
N TRP A 182 6.38 -10.63 0.77
CA TRP A 182 7.63 -10.94 0.08
C TRP A 182 8.45 -9.67 -0.11
N PHE A 183 9.75 -9.77 0.11
CA PHE A 183 10.71 -8.70 -0.10
C PHE A 183 11.67 -9.08 -1.23
N PHE A 184 11.78 -8.20 -2.22
CA PHE A 184 12.60 -8.42 -3.41
C PHE A 184 13.81 -7.47 -3.41
N ASP A 185 15.00 -8.05 -3.54
CA ASP A 185 16.26 -7.34 -3.73
C ASP A 185 16.82 -7.61 -5.12
N GLY A 186 17.55 -6.66 -5.69
CA GLY A 186 18.22 -6.88 -6.95
C GLY A 186 18.69 -5.62 -7.64
N THR A 187 18.92 -5.74 -8.93
CA THR A 187 19.40 -4.65 -9.78
C THR A 187 18.57 -4.59 -11.06
N ALA A 188 18.19 -3.38 -11.46
CA ALA A 188 17.44 -3.12 -12.68
C ALA A 188 18.32 -2.36 -13.68
N ASP A 189 18.51 -2.94 -14.85
CA ASP A 189 19.12 -2.30 -16.02
C ASP A 189 18.01 -1.71 -16.89
N ALA A 190 17.93 -0.38 -16.91
CA ALA A 190 16.93 0.37 -17.65
C ALA A 190 17.53 1.01 -18.91
N ARG A 191 16.80 0.92 -20.02
CA ARG A 191 17.05 1.60 -21.28
C ARG A 191 15.80 2.37 -21.67
N GLY A 192 15.96 3.66 -21.98
CA GLY A 192 14.88 4.53 -22.40
C GLY A 192 15.28 5.32 -23.62
N GLU A 193 14.33 5.44 -24.56
CA GLU A 193 14.41 6.38 -25.67
C GLU A 193 13.33 7.44 -25.52
N PHE A 194 13.72 8.69 -25.74
CA PHE A 194 12.91 9.86 -25.49
C PHE A 194 13.00 10.82 -26.68
N GLU A 195 11.92 11.54 -26.92
CA GLU A 195 11.90 12.70 -27.78
C GLU A 195 11.93 13.94 -26.88
N ALA A 196 12.93 14.79 -27.07
CA ALA A 196 13.06 16.02 -26.30
C ALA A 196 13.00 17.24 -27.23
N THR A 197 12.42 18.34 -26.74
CA THR A 197 12.33 19.58 -27.51
C THR A 197 13.03 20.74 -26.82
N ARG A 198 13.61 21.64 -27.61
CA ARG A 198 14.05 22.96 -27.17
C ARG A 198 13.35 24.03 -28.00
N GLU A 199 12.69 24.97 -27.34
CA GLU A 199 11.97 26.06 -27.94
C GLU A 199 12.74 27.37 -27.79
N LYS A 200 12.86 28.10 -28.90
CA LYS A 200 13.45 29.43 -28.92
C LYS A 200 12.45 30.38 -29.57
N VAL A 201 11.98 31.35 -28.80
CA VAL A 201 11.07 32.40 -29.28
C VAL A 201 11.85 33.69 -29.45
N PHE A 202 11.81 34.28 -30.65
CA PHE A 202 12.41 35.58 -30.93
C PHE A 202 11.58 36.40 -31.92
N ARG A 203 11.83 37.71 -31.94
CA ARG A 203 11.13 38.63 -32.83
C ARG A 203 11.95 38.92 -34.08
N ARG A 204 11.29 38.90 -35.23
CA ARG A 204 11.85 39.34 -36.51
C ARG A 204 10.85 40.28 -37.19
N GLY A 205 11.06 41.58 -37.04
CA GLY A 205 10.11 42.60 -37.53
C GLY A 205 8.78 42.56 -36.78
N ASP A 206 7.66 42.42 -37.50
CA ASP A 206 6.30 42.25 -36.97
C ASP A 206 5.92 40.78 -36.72
N MET A 207 6.88 39.85 -36.83
CA MET A 207 6.66 38.42 -36.60
C MET A 207 7.33 37.93 -35.32
N GLU A 208 6.60 37.13 -34.56
CA GLU A 208 7.13 36.25 -33.52
C GLU A 208 7.45 34.91 -34.19
N VAL A 209 8.71 34.48 -34.10
CA VAL A 209 9.17 33.22 -34.65
C VAL A 209 9.49 32.28 -33.50
N THR A 210 8.83 31.13 -33.49
CA THR A 210 9.12 30.02 -32.57
C THR A 210 9.88 28.94 -33.33
N GLU A 211 11.14 28.73 -32.97
CA GLU A 211 11.95 27.61 -33.44
C GLU A 211 11.89 26.47 -32.43
N THR A 212 11.38 25.30 -32.84
CA THR A 212 11.35 24.09 -32.02
C THR A 212 12.36 23.10 -32.55
N SER A 213 13.42 22.84 -31.79
CA SER A 213 14.45 21.84 -32.11
C SER A 213 14.11 20.51 -31.45
N TYR A 214 14.10 19.44 -32.23
CA TYR A 214 13.77 18.09 -31.81
C TYR A 214 15.03 17.25 -31.66
N TYR A 215 15.10 16.48 -30.58
CA TYR A 215 16.22 15.63 -30.22
C TYR A 215 15.72 14.22 -29.93
N HIS A 216 16.46 13.23 -30.41
CA HIS A 216 16.32 11.84 -29.99
C HIS A 216 17.33 11.58 -28.87
N VAL A 217 16.81 11.31 -27.68
CA VAL A 217 17.60 11.14 -26.47
C VAL A 217 17.56 9.67 -26.05
N LYS A 218 18.74 9.08 -25.85
CA LYS A 218 18.90 7.73 -25.28
C LYS A 218 19.54 7.83 -23.93
N ARG A 219 18.97 7.10 -22.97
CA ARG A 219 19.55 6.92 -21.64
C ARG A 219 19.58 5.44 -21.30
N ARG A 220 20.68 5.02 -20.70
CA ARG A 220 20.79 3.72 -20.05
C ARG A 220 21.34 3.91 -18.65
N GLY A 221 20.83 3.14 -17.70
CA GLY A 221 21.35 3.13 -16.35
C GLY A 221 21.06 1.83 -15.62
N SER A 222 21.79 1.62 -14.53
CA SER A 222 21.62 0.50 -13.62
C SER A 222 21.27 1.05 -12.23
N ILE A 223 20.35 0.40 -11.53
CA ILE A 223 19.80 0.86 -10.26
C ILE A 223 19.60 -0.34 -9.34
N ALA A 224 20.19 -0.29 -8.15
CA ALA A 224 19.98 -1.32 -7.13
C ALA A 224 18.80 -0.97 -6.22
N TYR A 225 18.02 -1.98 -5.84
CA TYR A 225 16.87 -1.87 -4.95
C TYR A 225 16.94 -2.91 -3.85
N ARG A 226 16.39 -2.55 -2.69
CA ARG A 226 16.32 -3.40 -1.50
C ARG A 226 14.95 -3.37 -0.86
N MET A 227 14.52 -4.53 -0.38
CA MET A 227 13.33 -4.69 0.43
C MET A 227 12.07 -4.18 -0.25
N VAL A 228 11.96 -4.30 -1.57
CA VAL A 228 10.74 -3.92 -2.30
C VAL A 228 9.63 -4.89 -1.88
N PRO A 229 8.57 -4.43 -1.19
CA PRO A 229 7.57 -5.31 -0.63
C PRO A 229 6.47 -5.61 -1.65
N ALA A 230 5.91 -6.80 -1.54
CA ALA A 230 4.60 -7.14 -2.09
C ALA A 230 3.87 -7.98 -1.05
N ASP A 231 2.64 -7.58 -0.70
CA ASP A 231 1.83 -8.39 0.21
C ASP A 231 1.51 -9.75 -0.42
N ALA A 232 1.41 -10.74 0.45
CA ALA A 232 1.31 -12.14 0.08
C ALA A 232 0.00 -12.76 0.60
N SER A 233 -1.07 -11.95 0.70
CA SER A 233 -2.39 -12.39 1.13
C SER A 233 -3.52 -11.88 0.24
N GLU A 234 -4.31 -12.78 -0.36
CA GLU A 234 -5.52 -12.44 -1.13
C GLU A 234 -6.58 -11.72 -0.29
N LYS A 235 -6.56 -11.94 1.03
CA LYS A 235 -7.50 -11.34 1.99
C LYS A 235 -7.19 -9.87 2.28
N MET A 236 -6.02 -9.39 1.89
CA MET A 236 -5.57 -8.03 2.15
C MET A 236 -5.52 -7.24 0.85
N PRO A 237 -6.33 -6.18 0.68
CA PRO A 237 -6.33 -5.44 -0.57
C PRO A 237 -4.99 -4.70 -0.80
N ASP A 238 -4.33 -5.01 -1.92
CA ASP A 238 -3.08 -4.41 -2.42
C ASP A 238 -2.97 -2.90 -2.19
N ALA A 239 -4.03 -2.17 -2.58
CA ALA A 239 -4.06 -0.71 -2.51
C ALA A 239 -3.98 -0.16 -1.08
N PHE A 240 -4.42 -0.93 -0.09
CA PHE A 240 -4.29 -0.57 1.33
C PHE A 240 -2.89 -0.87 1.83
N MET A 241 -2.37 -2.06 1.51
CA MET A 241 -1.03 -2.51 1.92
C MET A 241 0.07 -1.61 1.36
N ASP A 242 -0.04 -1.22 0.09
CA ASP A 242 0.86 -0.25 -0.53
C ASP A 242 0.77 1.14 0.11
N ALA A 243 -0.44 1.58 0.48
CA ALA A 243 -0.68 2.94 0.93
C ALA A 243 -0.22 3.21 2.37
N ILE A 244 -0.10 2.16 3.21
CA ILE A 244 0.43 2.23 4.59
C ILE A 244 1.96 2.21 4.67
N GLU A 245 2.65 1.90 3.57
CA GLU A 245 4.10 2.05 3.45
C GLU A 245 4.55 3.54 3.52
N PRO A 246 5.82 3.84 3.89
CA PRO A 246 6.91 2.90 4.17
C PRO A 246 6.89 2.31 5.58
N PHE A 247 7.44 1.11 5.71
CA PHE A 247 7.83 0.52 6.99
C PHE A 247 9.29 0.85 7.30
N GLN A 248 9.68 0.72 8.57
CA GLN A 248 11.04 0.98 9.02
C GLN A 248 11.83 -0.33 9.03
N TYR A 249 12.32 -0.73 7.86
CA TYR A 249 13.02 -2.03 7.69
C TYR A 249 14.32 -2.15 8.49
N GLN A 250 14.88 -1.05 9.01
CA GLN A 250 16.01 -1.12 9.95
C GLN A 250 15.62 -1.76 11.29
N GLU A 251 14.33 -1.78 11.64
CA GLU A 251 13.79 -2.43 12.83
C GLU A 251 13.43 -3.90 12.60
N LEU A 252 13.79 -4.49 11.45
CA LEU A 252 13.59 -5.92 11.18
C LEU A 252 14.31 -6.79 12.21
N LYS A 253 13.60 -7.82 12.68
CA LYS A 253 14.11 -8.84 13.59
C LYS A 253 14.03 -10.21 12.92
N PRO A 254 14.95 -11.14 13.25
CA PRO A 254 14.74 -12.55 12.97
C PRO A 254 13.37 -12.98 13.48
N PHE A 255 12.70 -13.83 12.71
CA PHE A 255 11.36 -14.28 13.09
C PHE A 255 11.41 -15.01 14.45
N SER A 256 10.53 -14.59 15.34
CA SER A 256 10.26 -15.29 16.59
C SER A 256 8.77 -15.30 16.87
N THR A 257 8.29 -16.43 17.36
CA THR A 257 6.91 -16.60 17.79
C THR A 257 6.59 -15.77 19.04
N ALA A 258 7.59 -15.29 19.78
CA ALA A 258 7.46 -14.38 20.94
C ALA A 258 6.79 -13.04 20.61
N TYR A 259 6.82 -12.62 19.34
CA TYR A 259 6.21 -11.38 18.87
C TYR A 259 4.72 -11.50 18.53
N LEU A 260 4.19 -12.72 18.39
CA LEU A 260 2.82 -13.00 17.92
C LEU A 260 1.71 -12.92 18.99
N PRO A 261 1.94 -13.23 20.29
CA PRO A 261 0.87 -13.22 21.28
C PRO A 261 0.18 -11.85 21.36
N GLY A 262 -1.14 -11.85 21.19
CA GLY A 262 -1.97 -10.63 21.16
C GLY A 262 -2.28 -10.14 19.75
N PHE A 263 -1.69 -10.74 18.72
CA PHE A 263 -1.90 -10.37 17.32
C PHE A 263 -2.39 -11.57 16.50
N LEU A 264 -3.15 -11.29 15.44
CA LEU A 264 -3.47 -12.27 14.41
C LEU A 264 -2.26 -12.41 13.48
N ALA A 265 -1.99 -13.60 12.99
CA ALA A 265 -0.98 -13.80 11.97
C ALA A 265 -1.41 -14.94 11.04
N ASN A 266 -1.28 -14.72 9.74
CA ASN A 266 -1.47 -15.76 8.73
C ASN A 266 -0.16 -15.95 7.95
N LYS A 267 0.07 -17.18 7.47
CA LYS A 267 1.08 -17.46 6.45
C LYS A 267 0.65 -16.84 5.11
N TYR A 268 1.56 -16.77 4.16
CA TYR A 268 1.22 -16.34 2.81
C TYR A 268 0.25 -17.34 2.14
N ASP A 269 -0.70 -16.81 1.37
CA ASP A 269 -1.55 -17.58 0.46
C ASP A 269 -1.24 -17.26 -1.02
N VAL A 270 -0.50 -16.17 -1.28
CA VAL A 270 0.05 -15.83 -2.59
C VAL A 270 1.57 -16.13 -2.65
N PRO A 271 2.03 -16.99 -3.59
CA PRO A 271 3.44 -17.34 -3.70
C PRO A 271 4.29 -16.20 -4.27
N ALA A 272 5.60 -16.27 -4.02
CA ALA A 272 6.56 -15.24 -4.41
C ALA A 272 6.56 -14.97 -5.92
N GLU A 273 6.37 -15.99 -6.76
CA GLU A 273 6.30 -15.89 -8.22
C GLU A 273 5.18 -14.96 -8.68
N THR A 274 4.01 -15.02 -8.05
CA THR A 274 2.87 -14.15 -8.37
C THR A 274 3.14 -12.72 -7.89
N CYS A 275 3.62 -12.57 -6.65
CA CYS A 275 3.96 -11.26 -6.07
C CYS A 275 5.10 -10.55 -6.83
N ARG A 276 5.98 -11.32 -7.47
CA ARG A 276 7.13 -10.82 -8.25
C ARG A 276 6.69 -9.88 -9.36
N GLU A 277 5.64 -10.20 -10.11
CA GLU A 277 5.18 -9.36 -11.22
C GLU A 277 4.76 -7.96 -10.76
N ARG A 278 4.10 -7.88 -9.60
CA ARG A 278 3.74 -6.59 -8.99
C ARG A 278 4.97 -5.80 -8.54
N ALA A 279 5.92 -6.46 -7.86
CA ALA A 279 7.17 -5.83 -7.46
C ALA A 279 7.97 -5.33 -8.69
N ARG A 280 8.05 -6.16 -9.74
CA ARG A 280 8.69 -5.83 -11.03
C ARG A 280 8.08 -4.56 -11.63
N GLY A 281 6.76 -4.46 -11.73
CA GLY A 281 6.11 -3.26 -12.27
C GLY A 281 6.50 -1.97 -11.54
N ARG A 282 6.61 -2.02 -10.20
CA ARG A 282 7.07 -0.89 -9.37
C ARG A 282 8.54 -0.54 -9.64
N ILE A 283 9.40 -1.56 -9.76
CA ILE A 283 10.83 -1.42 -10.03
C ILE A 283 11.05 -0.84 -11.44
N GLU A 284 10.37 -1.36 -12.46
CA GLU A 284 10.51 -0.92 -13.85
C GLU A 284 10.12 0.55 -14.02
N ASN A 285 8.99 0.97 -13.45
CA ASN A 285 8.56 2.37 -13.49
C ASN A 285 9.58 3.28 -12.79
N THR A 286 10.08 2.86 -11.63
CA THR A 286 11.10 3.60 -10.88
C THR A 286 12.38 3.75 -11.67
N ALA A 287 12.85 2.66 -12.29
CA ALA A 287 14.10 2.64 -13.01
C ALA A 287 14.06 3.52 -14.26
N ILE A 288 12.96 3.45 -15.02
CA ILE A 288 12.76 4.33 -16.18
C ILE A 288 12.62 5.80 -15.76
N ASN A 289 11.85 6.09 -14.69
CA ASN A 289 11.71 7.45 -14.18
C ASN A 289 13.04 8.02 -13.65
N ALA A 290 13.96 7.17 -13.17
CA ALA A 290 15.28 7.60 -12.72
C ALA A 290 16.19 8.00 -13.89
N ILE A 291 16.24 7.21 -14.97
CA ILE A 291 17.03 7.58 -16.16
C ILE A 291 16.41 8.77 -16.92
N GLU A 292 15.08 8.94 -16.87
CA GLU A 292 14.39 10.09 -17.47
C GLU A 292 14.72 11.38 -16.71
N ARG A 293 14.85 11.33 -15.38
CA ARG A 293 15.24 12.48 -14.54
C ARG A 293 16.66 12.98 -14.79
N ASP A 294 17.54 12.17 -15.39
CA ASP A 294 18.88 12.62 -15.82
C ASP A 294 18.81 13.55 -17.06
N ILE A 295 17.72 13.50 -17.83
CA ILE A 295 17.53 14.33 -19.01
C ILE A 295 17.21 15.76 -18.57
N SER A 296 18.09 16.69 -18.93
CA SER A 296 17.98 18.11 -18.58
C SER A 296 18.35 18.99 -19.76
N GLY A 297 17.97 20.27 -19.72
CA GLY A 297 18.27 21.25 -20.80
C GLY A 297 17.30 21.24 -21.98
N TYR A 298 16.10 20.68 -21.78
CA TYR A 298 15.00 20.61 -22.74
C TYR A 298 13.71 21.16 -22.10
N ASP A 299 12.83 21.71 -22.92
CA ASP A 299 11.52 22.25 -22.50
C ASP A 299 10.48 21.16 -22.33
N THR A 300 10.53 20.14 -23.20
CA THR A 300 9.71 18.94 -23.05
C THR A 300 10.54 17.68 -23.26
N VAL A 301 10.18 16.62 -22.54
CA VAL A 301 10.73 15.27 -22.70
C VAL A 301 9.55 14.32 -22.75
N ARG A 302 9.47 13.52 -23.81
CA ARG A 302 8.43 12.53 -24.01
C ARG A 302 9.05 11.18 -24.25
N ARG A 303 8.72 10.22 -23.39
CA ARG A 303 9.14 8.82 -23.52
C ARG A 303 8.55 8.19 -24.79
N GLN A 304 9.40 7.57 -25.61
CA GLN A 304 9.03 6.85 -26.83
C GLN A 304 9.04 5.34 -26.60
N SER A 305 10.11 4.83 -26.00
CA SER A 305 10.24 3.40 -25.70
C SER A 305 10.94 3.19 -24.36
N ARG A 306 10.69 2.01 -23.77
CA ARG A 306 11.34 1.56 -22.54
C ARG A 306 11.64 0.08 -22.62
N ASN A 307 12.79 -0.31 -22.07
CA ASN A 307 13.15 -1.69 -21.85
C ASN A 307 13.87 -1.77 -20.50
N VAL A 308 13.40 -2.65 -19.61
CA VAL A 308 14.02 -2.87 -18.31
C VAL A 308 14.27 -4.36 -18.15
N SER A 309 15.51 -4.70 -17.79
CA SER A 309 15.89 -6.04 -17.36
C SER A 309 16.12 -6.00 -15.86
N ILE A 310 15.55 -6.95 -15.14
CA ILE A 310 15.65 -7.03 -13.69
C ILE A 310 16.38 -8.32 -13.33
N GLN A 311 17.48 -8.18 -12.61
CA GLN A 311 18.23 -9.28 -12.00
C GLN A 311 17.89 -9.33 -10.52
N GLU A 312 17.01 -10.26 -10.16
CA GLU A 312 16.67 -10.55 -8.77
C GLU A 312 17.85 -11.26 -8.09
N SER A 313 18.21 -10.78 -6.90
CA SER A 313 19.34 -11.32 -6.12
C SER A 313 18.87 -12.10 -4.90
N ARG A 314 17.73 -11.71 -4.30
CA ARG A 314 17.19 -12.33 -3.09
C ARG A 314 15.69 -12.09 -3.01
N VAL A 315 14.98 -13.12 -2.55
CA VAL A 315 13.59 -13.07 -2.10
C VAL A 315 13.58 -13.48 -0.63
N GLN A 316 12.91 -12.70 0.21
CA GLN A 316 12.77 -12.99 1.64
C GLN A 316 11.30 -12.93 2.04
N TYR A 317 10.87 -13.87 2.88
CA TYR A 317 9.52 -13.88 3.46
C TYR A 317 9.55 -13.21 4.83
N GLY A 318 8.63 -12.28 5.09
CA GLY A 318 8.46 -11.78 6.45
C GLY A 318 7.06 -11.26 6.77
N LEU A 319 6.89 -10.92 8.04
CA LEU A 319 5.64 -10.41 8.58
C LEU A 319 5.74 -8.93 8.95
N LEU A 320 4.78 -8.12 8.51
CA LEU A 320 4.71 -6.69 8.81
C LEU A 320 3.52 -6.37 9.73
N PRO A 321 3.68 -5.43 10.68
CA PRO A 321 2.66 -5.13 11.67
C PRO A 321 1.63 -4.16 11.08
N VAL A 322 0.38 -4.61 10.95
CA VAL A 322 -0.72 -3.84 10.36
C VAL A 322 -1.94 -3.88 11.28
N TYR A 323 -2.49 -2.72 11.61
CA TYR A 323 -3.80 -2.64 12.22
C TYR A 323 -4.88 -2.56 11.13
N MET A 324 -5.85 -3.46 11.20
CA MET A 324 -7.02 -3.49 10.34
C MET A 324 -8.25 -3.07 11.16
N LEU A 325 -9.01 -2.10 10.63
CA LEU A 325 -10.24 -1.63 11.24
C LEU A 325 -11.35 -1.70 10.21
N SER A 326 -12.49 -2.25 10.62
CA SER A 326 -13.68 -2.27 9.77
C SER A 326 -14.86 -1.60 10.47
N THR A 327 -15.71 -0.96 9.68
CA THR A 327 -16.98 -0.41 10.14
C THR A 327 -18.04 -0.55 9.07
N ARG A 328 -19.30 -0.61 9.49
CA ARG A 328 -20.45 -0.69 8.59
C ARG A 328 -21.29 0.57 8.71
N TRP A 329 -21.57 1.20 7.58
CA TRP A 329 -22.37 2.42 7.52
C TRP A 329 -23.25 2.43 6.25
N GLU A 330 -24.54 2.72 6.41
CA GLU A 330 -25.56 2.65 5.34
C GLU A 330 -25.52 1.33 4.54
N GLY A 331 -25.30 0.21 5.23
CA GLY A 331 -25.23 -1.11 4.62
C GLY A 331 -23.91 -1.42 3.89
N GLN A 332 -22.99 -0.46 3.78
CA GLN A 332 -21.67 -0.62 3.16
C GLN A 332 -20.57 -0.85 4.21
N ASN A 333 -19.56 -1.65 3.85
CA ASN A 333 -18.39 -1.89 4.70
C ASN A 333 -17.26 -0.93 4.32
N TYR A 334 -16.63 -0.33 5.31
CA TYR A 334 -15.49 0.56 5.18
C TYR A 334 -14.30 -0.06 5.90
N LEU A 335 -13.21 -0.23 5.15
CA LEU A 335 -11.95 -0.74 5.65
C LEU A 335 -10.98 0.41 5.89
N PHE A 336 -10.20 0.29 6.95
CA PHE A 336 -9.04 1.12 7.24
C PHE A 336 -7.87 0.21 7.57
N ALA A 337 -6.69 0.61 7.13
CA ALA A 337 -5.44 -0.06 7.46
C ALA A 337 -4.49 0.97 8.05
N MET A 338 -3.70 0.57 9.05
CA MET A 338 -2.69 1.42 9.65
C MET A 338 -1.39 0.67 9.84
N ASN A 339 -0.29 1.30 9.49
CA ASN A 339 1.05 0.81 9.78
C ASN A 339 1.30 0.77 11.31
N GLY A 340 1.59 -0.41 11.85
CA GLY A 340 1.78 -0.65 13.29
C GLY A 340 3.08 -0.10 13.88
N GLN A 341 3.98 0.45 13.07
CA GLN A 341 5.17 1.18 13.53
C GLN A 341 5.00 2.70 13.45
N THR A 342 4.48 3.18 12.32
CA THR A 342 4.50 4.62 11.98
C THR A 342 3.18 5.33 12.26
N GLY A 343 2.08 4.59 12.45
CA GLY A 343 0.75 5.16 12.66
C GLY A 343 0.12 5.73 11.39
N ARG A 344 0.75 5.51 10.22
CA ARG A 344 0.21 5.93 8.93
C ARG A 344 -1.07 5.17 8.65
N LEU A 345 -2.21 5.86 8.78
CA LEU A 345 -3.54 5.31 8.55
C LEU A 345 -4.07 5.69 7.17
N VAL A 346 -4.67 4.72 6.50
CA VAL A 346 -5.33 4.88 5.20
C VAL A 346 -6.72 4.26 5.23
N GLY A 347 -7.59 4.79 4.38
CA GLY A 347 -8.91 4.25 4.14
C GLY A 347 -9.70 5.11 3.17
N ASN A 348 -10.81 4.54 2.73
CA ASN A 348 -11.73 5.18 1.81
C ASN A 348 -12.96 5.63 2.60
N LEU A 349 -13.28 6.92 2.50
CA LEU A 349 -14.36 7.56 3.24
C LEU A 349 -15.54 7.88 2.32
N PRO A 350 -16.79 7.82 2.82
CA PRO A 350 -17.94 8.24 2.04
C PRO A 350 -17.93 9.75 1.81
N VAL A 351 -18.49 10.16 0.67
CA VAL A 351 -18.64 11.57 0.29
C VAL A 351 -20.10 11.97 0.43
N ASP A 352 -20.35 12.97 1.27
CA ASP A 352 -21.65 13.62 1.38
C ASP A 352 -21.94 14.43 0.10
N LYS A 353 -22.91 13.96 -0.69
CA LYS A 353 -23.30 14.60 -1.96
C LYS A 353 -23.87 16.01 -1.76
N GLN A 354 -24.54 16.28 -0.64
CA GLN A 354 -25.07 17.60 -0.35
C GLN A 354 -23.95 18.57 0.01
N LYS A 355 -23.03 18.17 0.90
CA LYS A 355 -21.83 18.98 1.20
C LYS A 355 -21.01 19.24 -0.06
N TYR A 356 -20.81 18.22 -0.90
CA TYR A 356 -20.10 18.39 -2.18
C TYR A 356 -20.74 19.48 -3.05
N ARG A 357 -22.06 19.42 -3.28
CA ARG A 357 -22.79 20.42 -4.08
C ARG A 357 -22.71 21.82 -3.47
N MET A 358 -22.84 21.93 -2.14
CA MET A 358 -22.74 23.20 -1.42
C MET A 358 -21.36 23.83 -1.58
N TYR A 359 -20.28 23.07 -1.34
CA TYR A 359 -18.92 23.57 -1.52
C TYR A 359 -18.63 23.92 -2.97
N PHE A 360 -19.07 23.09 -3.92
CA PHE A 360 -18.86 23.35 -5.34
C PHE A 360 -19.55 24.64 -5.77
N GLY A 361 -20.83 24.80 -5.46
CA GLY A 361 -21.60 26.02 -5.77
C GLY A 361 -21.03 27.25 -5.07
N GLY A 362 -20.66 27.14 -3.80
CA GLY A 362 -20.08 28.25 -3.03
C GLY A 362 -18.74 28.73 -3.56
N ILE A 363 -17.81 27.81 -3.85
CA ILE A 363 -16.49 28.14 -4.43
C ILE A 363 -16.70 28.73 -5.83
N MET A 364 -17.55 28.12 -6.65
CA MET A 364 -17.83 28.63 -7.99
C MET A 364 -18.35 30.07 -7.91
N ALA A 365 -19.37 30.33 -7.08
CA ALA A 365 -19.95 31.67 -6.95
C ALA A 365 -18.93 32.70 -6.46
N ALA A 366 -18.14 32.35 -5.44
CA ALA A 366 -17.13 33.24 -4.88
C ALA A 366 -16.05 33.61 -5.90
N PHE A 367 -15.51 32.64 -6.64
CA PHE A 367 -14.50 32.90 -7.67
C PHE A 367 -15.08 33.61 -8.89
N THR A 368 -16.32 33.31 -9.28
CA THR A 368 -17.01 34.04 -10.37
C THR A 368 -17.17 35.51 -10.03
N LEU A 369 -17.58 35.84 -8.81
CA LEU A 369 -17.69 37.23 -8.34
C LEU A 369 -16.32 37.90 -8.27
N LEU A 370 -15.33 37.24 -7.67
CA LEU A 370 -13.98 37.81 -7.51
C LEU A 370 -13.30 38.05 -8.86
N LEU A 371 -13.24 37.03 -9.73
CA LEU A 371 -12.54 37.12 -11.01
C LEU A 371 -13.34 37.93 -12.03
N GLY A 372 -14.68 37.88 -11.97
CA GLY A 372 -15.53 38.74 -12.79
C GLY A 372 -15.36 40.22 -12.46
N THR A 373 -15.29 40.59 -11.18
CA THR A 373 -15.03 41.99 -10.76
C THR A 373 -13.62 42.44 -11.13
N VAL A 374 -12.60 41.62 -10.92
CA VAL A 374 -11.23 41.93 -11.36
C VAL A 374 -11.16 42.09 -12.88
N ALA A 375 -11.76 41.18 -13.64
CA ALA A 375 -11.79 41.26 -15.10
C ALA A 375 -12.54 42.51 -15.58
N MET A 376 -13.61 42.92 -14.89
CA MET A 376 -14.34 44.16 -15.16
C MET A 376 -13.49 45.41 -14.92
N LEU A 377 -12.66 45.42 -13.86
CA LEU A 377 -11.82 46.56 -13.48
C LEU A 377 -10.51 46.67 -14.29
N CYS A 378 -9.93 45.54 -14.69
CA CYS A 378 -8.57 45.49 -15.24
C CYS A 378 -8.49 45.27 -16.75
N LEU A 379 -9.59 44.93 -17.42
CA LEU A 379 -9.59 44.66 -18.86
C LEU A 379 -10.44 45.70 -19.60
N ASP A 380 -9.95 46.16 -20.75
CA ASP A 380 -10.73 47.01 -21.66
C ASP A 380 -11.71 46.14 -22.47
N TRP A 381 -13.00 46.29 -22.19
CA TRP A 381 -14.07 45.49 -22.81
C TRP A 381 -14.58 46.02 -24.16
N GLY A 382 -14.00 47.13 -24.64
CA GLY A 382 -14.36 47.80 -25.89
C GLY A 382 -15.74 48.45 -25.86
N THR A 383 -16.15 49.05 -26.98
CA THR A 383 -17.48 49.64 -27.14
C THR A 383 -18.50 48.57 -27.52
N GLY A 384 -19.58 48.47 -26.75
CA GLY A 384 -20.66 47.52 -26.95
C GLY A 384 -21.90 47.95 -26.17
N SER A 385 -23.01 47.23 -26.29
CA SER A 385 -24.20 47.51 -25.48
C SER A 385 -23.87 47.35 -23.98
N ALA A 386 -24.54 48.12 -23.11
CA ALA A 386 -24.32 48.07 -21.67
C ALA A 386 -24.46 46.64 -21.09
N LEU A 387 -25.41 45.86 -21.64
CA LEU A 387 -25.57 44.44 -21.32
C LEU A 387 -24.30 43.63 -21.61
N MET A 388 -23.67 43.88 -22.75
CA MET A 388 -22.51 43.11 -23.21
C MET A 388 -21.23 43.46 -22.44
N GLN A 389 -21.14 44.69 -21.90
CA GLN A 389 -20.05 45.08 -20.99
C GLN A 389 -20.19 44.45 -19.60
N LEU A 390 -21.40 44.07 -19.17
CA LEU A 390 -21.62 43.34 -17.91
C LEU A 390 -21.49 41.83 -18.10
N VAL A 391 -22.01 41.25 -19.17
CA VAL A 391 -22.04 39.78 -19.34
C VAL A 391 -20.65 39.19 -19.56
N LYS A 392 -19.80 39.85 -20.35
CA LYS A 392 -18.50 39.30 -20.70
C LYS A 392 -17.51 39.11 -19.52
N PRO A 393 -17.32 40.07 -18.59
CA PRO A 393 -16.43 39.87 -17.43
C PRO A 393 -16.90 38.74 -16.51
N TYR A 394 -18.19 38.70 -16.21
CA TYR A 394 -18.74 37.63 -15.38
C TYR A 394 -18.84 36.29 -16.13
N GLY A 395 -18.84 36.28 -17.46
CA GLY A 395 -18.67 35.08 -18.28
C GLY A 395 -17.28 34.45 -18.12
N ILE A 396 -16.21 35.26 -18.17
CA ILE A 396 -14.85 34.80 -17.86
C ILE A 396 -14.76 34.36 -16.39
N GLY A 397 -15.31 35.17 -15.49
CA GLY A 397 -15.41 34.83 -14.07
C GLY A 397 -16.07 33.47 -13.84
N LEU A 398 -17.18 33.18 -14.54
CA LEU A 398 -17.91 31.91 -14.44
C LEU A 398 -17.06 30.72 -14.88
N LEU A 399 -16.38 30.83 -16.02
CA LEU A 399 -15.49 29.78 -16.51
C LEU A 399 -14.36 29.49 -15.50
N LEU A 400 -13.69 30.54 -15.00
CA LEU A 400 -12.62 30.38 -14.03
C LEU A 400 -13.13 29.89 -12.68
N GLY A 401 -14.31 30.32 -12.26
CA GLY A 401 -14.99 29.85 -11.04
C GLY A 401 -15.35 28.38 -11.11
N LEU A 402 -15.82 27.89 -12.26
CA LEU A 402 -16.06 26.46 -12.49
C LEU A 402 -14.76 25.65 -12.40
N ILE A 403 -13.66 26.13 -13.01
CA ILE A 403 -12.35 25.48 -12.93
C ILE A 403 -11.86 25.43 -11.48
N ALA A 404 -11.93 26.56 -10.76
CA ALA A 404 -11.52 26.64 -9.36
C ALA A 404 -12.33 25.68 -8.47
N ALA A 405 -13.66 25.64 -8.65
CA ALA A 405 -14.53 24.73 -7.93
C ALA A 405 -14.22 23.26 -8.26
N ALA A 406 -13.98 22.92 -9.53
CA ALA A 406 -13.62 21.56 -9.94
C ALA A 406 -12.29 21.11 -9.34
N ILE A 407 -11.25 21.97 -9.33
CA ILE A 407 -9.96 21.67 -8.73
C ILE A 407 -10.09 21.50 -7.21
N ALA A 408 -10.74 22.46 -6.53
CA ALA A 408 -10.87 22.44 -5.07
C ALA A 408 -11.73 21.27 -4.57
N CYS A 409 -12.92 21.06 -5.16
CA CYS A 409 -13.79 19.94 -4.81
C CYS A 409 -13.21 18.59 -5.26
N GLY A 410 -12.49 18.55 -6.38
CA GLY A 410 -11.73 17.38 -6.81
C GLY A 410 -10.65 17.00 -5.80
N SER A 411 -9.90 17.97 -5.31
CA SER A 411 -8.91 17.78 -4.24
C SER A 411 -9.55 17.29 -2.94
N MET A 412 -10.64 17.93 -2.49
CA MET A 412 -11.38 17.48 -1.30
C MET A 412 -11.90 16.05 -1.47
N LYS A 413 -12.46 15.70 -2.63
CA LYS A 413 -12.94 14.34 -2.93
C LYS A 413 -11.79 13.34 -2.94
N ARG A 414 -10.64 13.68 -3.52
CA ARG A 414 -9.45 12.82 -3.54
C ARG A 414 -8.92 12.58 -2.13
N SER A 415 -8.99 13.58 -1.24
CA SER A 415 -8.59 13.42 0.16
C SER A 415 -9.43 12.41 0.96
N MET A 416 -10.57 11.97 0.40
CA MET A 416 -11.44 10.93 0.97
C MET A 416 -11.03 9.52 0.53
N GLN A 417 -10.19 9.37 -0.49
CA GLN A 417 -9.79 8.08 -1.05
C GLN A 417 -8.26 7.97 -0.94
N THR A 418 -7.79 7.39 0.16
CA THR A 418 -6.36 7.34 0.49
C THR A 418 -5.72 5.97 0.28
N ALA A 419 -6.51 4.92 0.11
CA ALA A 419 -6.03 3.60 -0.27
C ALA A 419 -5.81 3.54 -1.78
N VAL A 420 -4.57 3.76 -2.20
CA VAL A 420 -4.16 3.79 -3.61
C VAL A 420 -2.94 2.90 -3.78
N ALA A 421 -3.02 1.97 -4.72
CA ALA A 421 -1.90 1.10 -5.08
C ALA A 421 -0.71 1.92 -5.56
N LYS A 422 0.49 1.50 -5.18
CA LYS A 422 1.73 2.15 -5.60
C LYS A 422 2.22 1.52 -6.89
N HIS A 423 2.62 2.36 -7.83
CA HIS A 423 3.19 1.94 -9.10
C HIS A 423 4.70 2.19 -9.17
N GLU A 424 5.31 2.64 -8.07
CA GLU A 424 6.73 2.94 -7.97
C GLU A 424 7.31 2.36 -6.67
N ALA A 425 8.62 2.18 -6.68
CA ALA A 425 9.47 1.67 -5.61
C ALA A 425 10.63 2.65 -5.32
N ALA A 426 10.46 3.96 -5.62
CA ALA A 426 11.52 4.96 -5.45
C ALA A 426 12.13 5.01 -4.04
N GLN A 427 11.32 4.75 -3.00
CA GLN A 427 11.78 4.71 -1.61
C GLN A 427 12.64 3.48 -1.25
N TYR A 428 12.71 2.49 -2.13
CA TYR A 428 13.44 1.23 -1.98
C TYR A 428 14.73 1.19 -2.82
N VAL A 429 15.02 2.26 -3.55
CA VAL A 429 16.28 2.40 -4.30
C VAL A 429 17.41 2.60 -3.29
N GLU A 430 18.48 1.81 -3.41
CA GLU A 430 19.66 1.98 -2.57
C GLU A 430 20.26 3.38 -2.80
N PRO A 431 20.51 4.17 -1.74
CA PRO A 431 21.10 5.50 -1.89
C PRO A 431 22.42 5.46 -2.67
N GLY A 432 22.51 6.27 -3.72
CA GLY A 432 23.71 6.35 -4.57
C GLY A 432 23.88 5.21 -5.58
N SER A 433 22.93 4.27 -5.69
CA SER A 433 23.04 3.14 -6.62
C SER A 433 22.69 3.49 -8.08
N VAL A 434 22.06 4.64 -8.32
CA VAL A 434 21.66 5.05 -9.67
C VAL A 434 22.89 5.43 -10.48
N GLN A 435 23.25 4.58 -11.43
CA GLN A 435 24.37 4.78 -12.34
C GLN A 435 23.88 4.93 -13.77
N ILE A 436 24.12 6.09 -14.38
CA ILE A 436 23.84 6.31 -15.80
C ILE A 436 25.04 5.81 -16.60
N THR A 437 24.83 4.78 -17.41
CA THR A 437 25.86 4.10 -18.19
C THR A 437 25.92 4.57 -19.64
N GLU A 438 24.85 5.20 -20.14
CA GLU A 438 24.80 5.77 -21.50
C GLU A 438 24.03 7.09 -21.51
N ARG A 439 24.63 8.10 -22.15
CA ARG A 439 23.98 9.37 -22.50
C ARG A 439 24.23 9.67 -23.97
N SER A 440 23.17 9.72 -24.77
CA SER A 440 23.25 10.14 -26.17
C SER A 440 22.10 11.08 -26.50
N ASP A 441 22.43 12.26 -27.00
CA ASP A 441 21.46 13.29 -27.36
C ASP A 441 21.71 13.66 -28.83
N GLN A 442 20.88 13.13 -29.72
CA GLN A 442 21.03 13.32 -31.16
C GLN A 442 20.03 14.37 -31.66
N PHE A 443 20.52 15.46 -32.22
CA PHE A 443 19.66 16.41 -32.93
C PHE A 443 19.00 15.74 -34.14
N LEU A 444 17.71 15.93 -34.31
CA LEU A 444 16.95 15.41 -35.44
C LEU A 444 16.66 16.50 -36.48
N ARG A 445 15.96 17.57 -36.06
CA ARG A 445 15.47 18.63 -36.93
C ARG A 445 15.03 19.86 -36.14
N THR A 446 14.86 20.97 -36.83
CA THR A 446 14.20 22.18 -36.30
C THR A 446 12.98 22.50 -37.15
N THR A 447 11.85 22.79 -36.51
CA THR A 447 10.67 23.37 -37.17
C THR A 447 10.55 24.84 -36.80
N ARG A 448 9.92 25.62 -37.67
CA ARG A 448 9.67 27.05 -37.47
C ARG A 448 8.19 27.34 -37.62
N THR A 449 7.64 28.05 -36.64
CA THR A 449 6.28 28.58 -36.70
C THR A 449 6.36 30.09 -36.57
N GLU A 450 5.75 30.80 -37.50
CA GLU A 450 5.73 32.26 -37.52
C GLU A 450 4.31 32.76 -37.19
N ARG A 451 4.21 33.66 -36.21
CA ARG A 451 2.96 34.31 -35.83
C ARG A 451 3.11 35.81 -35.98
N ARG A 452 2.22 36.43 -36.76
CA ARG A 452 2.19 37.89 -36.90
C ARG A 452 1.72 38.54 -35.60
N ILE A 453 2.51 39.46 -35.07
CA ILE A 453 2.12 40.28 -33.92
C ILE A 453 1.24 41.40 -34.46
N ASN A 454 -0.07 41.24 -34.39
CA ASN A 454 -0.98 42.34 -34.69
C ASN A 454 -0.75 43.44 -33.64
N LYS A 455 -0.14 44.57 -34.06
CA LYS A 455 -0.15 45.79 -33.27
C LYS A 455 -1.62 46.12 -32.98
N ALA A 456 -2.01 46.10 -31.70
CA ALA A 456 -3.25 46.73 -31.30
C ALA A 456 -3.21 48.17 -31.83
N LYS A 457 -4.20 48.55 -32.64
CA LYS A 457 -4.35 49.93 -33.08
C LYS A 457 -4.51 50.77 -31.80
N SER A 458 -3.53 51.64 -31.56
CA SER A 458 -3.51 52.64 -30.50
C SER A 458 -4.71 53.57 -30.58
#